data_AF-A0A1H0X339-F1
#
_entry.id   AF-A0A1H0X339-F1
#
_cell.length_a   1.000
_cell.length_b   1.000
_cell.length_c   1.000
_cell.angle_alpha   90.00
_cell.angle_beta   90.00
_cell.angle_gamma   90.00
#
_symmetry.space_group_name_H-M   'P 1'
#
loop_
_entity.id
_entity.type
_entity.pdbx_description
1 polymer ?
#
loop_
_entity_poly.entity_id
_entity_poly.type
_entity_poly.pdbx_seq_one_letter_code
_entity_poly.pdbx_strand_id
1 'polypeptide(L)'
;MKLLLFADLHLDTRFPSAGPVRRKALRDTLERIVDLAQESEVDAVLCAGDLYEQDRCAPSTASFLRSVFDCPVPVFLAPGDDDRYGPRSVYQQVDWTPNVHVFSSEELSPVELADGVTLWGAAHVGPGPARDVLDGFAVTRGGVNLALCHGFPPCDVAITGLDHAFLGHVHTPEHAARYTFPGNPDPLTPGETGERGAVLCTVNEDGSVSREVVDVSASRDLDWLDHEKAFPLPDFDSVAAERTVRGQFVRDVLADPSLETTVRGRVLATGLRALEGR
;
A
#
# COMPACT_ATOMS: atom_id res chain seq x y z
N MET A 1 21.32 1.66 12.73
CA MET A 1 20.60 2.51 11.75
C MET A 1 19.12 2.19 11.85
N LYS A 2 18.25 3.21 11.82
CA LYS A 2 16.79 3.07 11.89
C LYS A 2 16.20 3.41 10.53
N LEU A 3 15.38 2.52 9.99
CA LEU A 3 14.73 2.65 8.69
C LEU A 3 13.23 2.49 8.88
N LEU A 4 12.41 3.19 8.08
CA LEU A 4 10.97 2.95 8.01
C LEU A 4 10.62 2.30 6.68
N LEU A 5 10.11 1.08 6.72
CA LEU A 5 9.72 0.33 5.53
C LEU A 5 8.19 0.37 5.33
N PHE A 6 7.76 0.57 4.09
CA PHE A 6 6.41 0.26 3.63
C PHE A 6 6.44 -0.23 2.18
N ALA A 7 5.34 -0.84 1.74
CA ALA A 7 5.15 -1.29 0.35
C ALA A 7 3.65 -1.39 0.05
N ASP A 8 3.29 -1.66 -1.20
CA ASP A 8 1.93 -2.12 -1.56
C ASP A 8 0.82 -1.17 -1.08
N LEU A 9 1.04 0.15 -1.18
CA LEU A 9 0.04 1.15 -0.81
C LEU A 9 -1.06 1.29 -1.87
N HIS A 10 -0.72 1.05 -3.14
CA HIS A 10 -1.59 1.13 -4.31
C HIS A 10 -2.48 2.39 -4.34
N LEU A 11 -1.87 3.57 -4.21
CA LEU A 11 -2.58 4.84 -4.45
C LEU A 11 -3.35 4.80 -5.78
N ASP A 12 -4.52 5.43 -5.77
CA ASP A 12 -5.47 5.44 -6.90
C ASP A 12 -6.15 4.10 -7.23
N THR A 13 -6.01 3.09 -6.35
CA THR A 13 -6.83 1.88 -6.37
C THR A 13 -8.32 2.19 -6.51
N ARG A 14 -8.98 1.41 -7.36
CA ARG A 14 -10.43 1.49 -7.54
C ARG A 14 -11.13 0.64 -6.49
N PHE A 15 -11.74 1.29 -5.51
CA PHE A 15 -12.67 0.61 -4.61
C PHE A 15 -14.10 0.58 -5.18
N PRO A 16 -14.75 -0.59 -5.26
CA PRO A 16 -16.14 -0.71 -5.72
C PRO A 16 -17.14 0.09 -4.87
N SER A 17 -16.87 0.23 -3.57
CA SER A 17 -17.63 1.00 -2.60
C SER A 17 -16.74 2.06 -1.94
N ALA A 18 -17.33 3.19 -1.53
CA ALA A 18 -16.63 4.29 -0.84
C ALA A 18 -15.35 4.81 -1.53
N GLY A 19 -15.27 4.68 -2.86
CA GLY A 19 -14.08 4.98 -3.67
C GLY A 19 -13.33 6.27 -3.33
N PRO A 20 -13.99 7.44 -3.33
CA PRO A 20 -13.32 8.70 -3.01
C PRO A 20 -12.74 8.73 -1.59
N VAL A 21 -13.49 8.23 -0.61
CA VAL A 21 -13.08 8.21 0.81
C VAL A 21 -11.92 7.24 1.02
N ARG A 22 -11.98 6.04 0.46
CA ARG A 22 -10.91 5.04 0.55
C ARG A 22 -9.63 5.50 -0.15
N ARG A 23 -9.74 6.12 -1.35
CA ARG A 23 -8.57 6.71 -2.01
C ARG A 23 -7.97 7.87 -1.22
N LYS A 24 -8.80 8.64 -0.51
CA LYS A 24 -8.30 9.65 0.43
C LYS A 24 -7.57 8.99 1.60
N ALA A 25 -8.13 7.93 2.18
CA ALA A 25 -7.48 7.19 3.28
C ALA A 25 -6.09 6.65 2.89
N LEU A 26 -5.89 6.18 1.66
CA LEU A 26 -4.55 5.78 1.20
C LEU A 26 -3.56 6.97 1.17
N ARG A 27 -4.02 8.17 0.78
CA ARG A 27 -3.19 9.39 0.82
C ARG A 27 -2.88 9.80 2.26
N ASP A 28 -3.89 9.80 3.13
CA ASP A 28 -3.75 10.08 4.55
C ASP A 28 -2.81 9.06 5.24
N THR A 29 -2.82 7.79 4.78
CA THR A 29 -1.88 6.75 5.25
C THR A 29 -0.45 7.08 4.86
N LEU A 30 -0.19 7.56 3.64
CA LEU A 30 1.15 7.99 3.24
C LEU A 30 1.65 9.20 4.02
N GLU A 31 0.77 10.16 4.30
CA GLU A 31 1.08 11.30 5.18
C GLU A 31 1.50 10.80 6.57
N ARG A 32 0.74 9.87 7.17
CA ARG A 32 1.09 9.24 8.46
C ARG A 32 2.41 8.50 8.45
N ILE A 33 2.75 7.84 7.34
CA ILE A 33 4.06 7.16 7.19
C ILE A 33 5.19 8.20 7.24
N VAL A 34 5.05 9.33 6.56
CA VAL A 34 6.06 10.39 6.55
C VAL A 34 6.13 11.11 7.89
N ASP A 35 5.00 11.34 8.56
CA ASP A 35 4.96 11.89 9.91
C ASP A 35 5.65 10.95 10.91
N LEU A 36 5.33 9.66 10.87
CA LEU A 36 5.97 8.63 11.70
C LEU A 36 7.49 8.57 11.47
N ALA A 37 7.95 8.70 10.23
CA ALA A 37 9.38 8.72 9.90
C ALA A 37 10.10 9.87 10.60
N GLN A 38 9.48 11.05 10.63
CA GLN A 38 10.03 12.23 11.29
C GLN A 38 9.98 12.11 12.82
N GLU A 39 8.84 11.70 13.36
CA GLU A 39 8.65 11.51 14.81
C GLU A 39 9.58 10.44 15.39
N SER A 40 9.85 9.39 14.61
CA SER A 40 10.73 8.30 15.01
C SER A 40 12.21 8.57 14.74
N GLU A 41 12.54 9.72 14.14
CA GLU A 41 13.89 10.11 13.75
C GLU A 41 14.60 9.01 12.95
N VAL A 42 13.94 8.50 11.90
CA VAL A 42 14.54 7.45 11.05
C VAL A 42 15.62 8.03 10.14
N ASP A 43 16.63 7.22 9.84
CA ASP A 43 17.71 7.58 8.93
C ASP A 43 17.25 7.61 7.46
N ALA A 44 16.27 6.77 7.10
CA ALA A 44 15.64 6.78 5.78
C ALA A 44 14.26 6.10 5.78
N VAL A 45 13.42 6.50 4.82
CA VAL A 45 12.18 5.81 4.44
C VAL A 45 12.42 4.95 3.20
N LEU A 46 11.96 3.71 3.24
CA LEU A 46 12.06 2.74 2.15
C LEU A 46 10.66 2.36 1.66
N CYS A 47 10.43 2.51 0.36
CA CYS A 47 9.22 2.04 -0.32
C CYS A 47 9.59 0.88 -1.25
N ALA A 48 9.15 -0.35 -0.92
CA ALA A 48 9.46 -1.55 -1.68
C ALA A 48 8.46 -1.84 -2.82
N GLY A 49 7.97 -0.78 -3.47
CA GLY A 49 7.14 -0.85 -4.67
C GLY A 49 5.64 -0.83 -4.42
N ASP A 50 4.89 -0.79 -5.53
CA ASP A 50 3.44 -0.65 -5.58
C ASP A 50 2.90 0.49 -4.71
N LEU A 51 3.56 1.64 -4.81
CA LEU A 51 3.16 2.91 -4.23
C LEU A 51 1.85 3.41 -4.85
N TYR A 52 1.65 3.22 -6.16
CA TYR A 52 0.47 3.67 -6.90
C TYR A 52 0.06 2.72 -8.04
N GLU A 53 -1.13 2.95 -8.58
CA GLU A 53 -1.65 2.21 -9.74
C GLU A 53 -1.37 2.99 -11.03
N GLN A 54 -0.37 2.60 -11.81
CA GLN A 54 0.06 3.37 -12.99
C GLN A 54 -1.05 3.55 -14.03
N ASP A 55 -1.87 2.53 -14.27
CA ASP A 55 -2.96 2.59 -15.25
C ASP A 55 -4.13 3.49 -14.81
N ARG A 56 -4.08 4.00 -13.57
CA ARG A 56 -5.17 4.79 -12.95
C ARG A 56 -4.70 6.12 -12.39
N CYS A 57 -3.40 6.39 -12.39
CA CYS A 57 -2.85 7.56 -11.74
C CYS A 57 -3.37 8.85 -12.37
N ALA A 58 -3.86 9.76 -11.53
CA ALA A 58 -4.22 11.11 -11.96
C ALA A 58 -3.00 12.03 -11.86
N PRO A 59 -2.94 13.16 -12.60
CA PRO A 59 -1.88 14.16 -12.44
C PRO A 59 -1.73 14.67 -10.99
N SER A 60 -2.83 14.67 -10.21
CA SER A 60 -2.82 15.01 -8.80
C SER A 60 -1.98 14.05 -7.93
N THR A 61 -1.71 12.84 -8.40
CA THR A 61 -0.86 11.85 -7.71
C THR A 61 0.60 12.25 -7.78
N ALA A 62 1.07 12.71 -8.93
CA ALA A 62 2.41 13.27 -9.09
C ALA A 62 2.63 14.47 -8.15
N SER A 63 1.71 15.44 -8.16
CA SER A 63 1.81 16.62 -7.28
C SER A 63 1.74 16.26 -5.79
N PHE A 64 0.89 15.30 -5.42
CA PHE A 64 0.78 14.83 -4.05
C PHE A 64 2.05 14.13 -3.57
N LEU A 65 2.57 13.16 -4.34
CA LEU A 65 3.80 12.44 -3.98
C LEU A 65 4.99 13.39 -3.87
N ARG A 66 5.09 14.36 -4.79
CA ARG A 66 6.12 15.40 -4.70
C ARG A 66 6.02 16.19 -3.40
N SER A 67 4.81 16.56 -2.98
CA SER A 67 4.58 17.32 -1.76
C SER A 67 4.84 16.49 -0.50
N VAL A 68 4.40 15.22 -0.47
CA VAL A 68 4.48 14.39 0.74
C VAL A 68 5.91 13.94 1.03
N PHE A 69 6.72 13.70 -0.01
CA PHE A 69 8.14 13.34 0.14
C PHE A 69 9.08 14.55 0.18
N ASP A 70 8.55 15.78 0.13
CA ASP A 70 9.31 17.00 0.44
C ASP A 70 9.50 17.13 1.96
N CYS A 71 10.29 16.24 2.51
CA CYS A 71 10.52 16.11 3.94
C CYS A 71 12.04 16.03 4.20
N PRO A 72 12.48 16.25 5.45
CA PRO A 72 13.91 16.23 5.77
C PRO A 72 14.54 14.83 5.73
N VAL A 73 13.73 13.78 5.64
CA VAL A 73 14.18 12.38 5.68
C VAL A 73 14.50 11.88 4.26
N PRO A 74 15.63 11.19 4.04
CA PRO A 74 15.89 10.50 2.77
C PRO A 74 14.81 9.46 2.44
N VAL A 75 14.38 9.40 1.19
CA VAL A 75 13.35 8.46 0.71
C VAL A 75 13.90 7.64 -0.44
N PHE A 76 13.81 6.32 -0.35
CA PHE A 76 14.23 5.39 -1.39
C PHE A 76 13.02 4.66 -1.95
N LEU A 77 12.79 4.78 -3.25
CA LEU A 77 11.64 4.20 -3.95
C LEU A 77 12.14 3.11 -4.90
N ALA A 78 11.69 1.87 -4.71
CA ALA A 78 11.91 0.75 -5.61
C ALA A 78 10.60 0.42 -6.36
N PRO A 79 10.41 0.93 -7.59
CA PRO A 79 9.20 0.68 -8.38
C PRO A 79 8.83 -0.82 -8.48
N GLY A 80 7.56 -1.13 -8.25
CA GLY A 80 6.93 -2.45 -8.34
C GLY A 80 6.20 -2.71 -9.65
N ASP A 81 5.43 -3.80 -9.72
CA ASP A 81 4.79 -4.21 -10.96
C ASP A 81 3.49 -3.48 -11.30
N ASP A 82 2.88 -2.76 -10.37
CA ASP A 82 1.72 -1.87 -10.63
C ASP A 82 2.12 -0.39 -10.86
N ASP A 83 3.32 0.03 -10.43
CA ASP A 83 3.87 1.39 -10.62
C ASP A 83 5.18 1.49 -11.42
N ARG A 84 5.55 0.43 -12.12
CA ARG A 84 6.73 0.25 -13.02
C ARG A 84 7.44 1.51 -13.46
N TYR A 85 8.77 1.49 -13.39
CA TYR A 85 9.59 2.55 -13.94
C TYR A 85 9.51 2.60 -15.47
N GLY A 86 9.27 3.79 -16.02
CA GLY A 86 9.29 4.01 -17.46
C GLY A 86 8.95 5.46 -17.83
N PRO A 87 9.00 5.83 -19.12
CA PRO A 87 8.84 7.23 -19.55
C PRO A 87 7.50 7.89 -19.18
N ARG A 88 6.49 7.06 -18.85
CA ARG A 88 5.15 7.52 -18.44
C ARG A 88 4.87 7.29 -16.95
N SER A 89 5.81 6.75 -16.19
CA SER A 89 5.61 6.54 -14.76
C SER A 89 5.59 7.88 -14.02
N VAL A 90 4.90 7.94 -12.89
CA VAL A 90 4.90 9.15 -12.04
C VAL A 90 6.32 9.48 -11.61
N TYR A 91 7.16 8.46 -11.41
CA TYR A 91 8.58 8.62 -11.07
C TYR A 91 9.38 9.49 -12.05
N GLN A 92 9.05 9.45 -13.35
CA GLN A 92 9.69 10.25 -14.41
C GLN A 92 8.99 11.59 -14.66
N GLN A 93 7.75 11.75 -14.18
CA GLN A 93 6.97 12.98 -14.35
C GLN A 93 7.16 13.98 -13.21
N VAL A 94 7.60 13.52 -12.04
CA VAL A 94 7.81 14.34 -10.85
C VAL A 94 9.24 14.89 -10.84
N ASP A 95 9.35 16.20 -10.61
CA ASP A 95 10.61 16.86 -10.28
C ASP A 95 10.92 16.69 -8.79
N TRP A 96 11.50 15.54 -8.45
CA TRP A 96 11.76 15.14 -7.06
C TRP A 96 12.72 16.09 -6.34
N THR A 97 12.50 16.28 -5.04
CA THR A 97 13.51 16.89 -4.17
C THR A 97 14.76 16.01 -4.08
N PRO A 98 15.94 16.60 -3.77
CA PRO A 98 17.20 15.85 -3.67
C PRO A 98 17.23 14.73 -2.62
N ASN A 99 16.31 14.71 -1.66
CA ASN A 99 16.20 13.65 -0.65
C ASN A 99 15.56 12.36 -1.19
N VAL A 100 14.90 12.40 -2.35
CA VAL A 100 14.23 11.24 -2.94
C VAL A 100 15.12 10.59 -3.98
N HIS A 101 15.43 9.32 -3.76
CA HIS A 101 16.12 8.46 -4.70
C HIS A 101 15.13 7.44 -5.29
N VAL A 102 14.97 7.44 -6.61
CA VAL A 102 14.16 6.43 -7.31
C VAL A 102 15.09 5.48 -8.05
N PHE A 103 15.02 4.19 -7.71
CA PHE A 103 15.68 3.17 -8.49
C PHE A 103 15.04 3.08 -9.89
N SER A 104 15.88 2.88 -10.91
CA SER A 104 15.47 3.05 -12.32
C SER A 104 15.91 1.91 -13.23
N SER A 105 16.57 0.90 -12.68
CA SER A 105 17.15 -0.24 -13.39
C SER A 105 16.53 -1.54 -12.87
N GLU A 106 16.34 -2.53 -13.75
CA GLU A 106 16.01 -3.91 -13.32
C GLU A 106 17.16 -4.55 -12.53
N GLU A 107 18.39 -4.12 -12.78
CA GLU A 107 19.57 -4.60 -12.05
C GLU A 107 19.72 -3.87 -10.70
N LEU A 108 20.05 -4.63 -9.66
CA LEU A 108 20.36 -4.10 -8.33
C LEU A 108 21.55 -3.13 -8.40
N SER A 109 21.28 -1.90 -7.99
CA SER A 109 22.25 -0.81 -7.99
C SER A 109 22.50 -0.36 -6.54
N PRO A 110 23.78 -0.18 -6.14
CA PRO A 110 24.12 0.17 -4.77
C PRO A 110 24.01 1.67 -4.51
N VAL A 111 23.45 2.02 -3.36
CA VAL A 111 23.50 3.36 -2.76
C VAL A 111 24.00 3.23 -1.32
N GLU A 112 24.99 4.03 -0.94
CA GLU A 112 25.46 4.07 0.46
C GLU A 112 24.44 4.84 1.32
N LEU A 113 23.90 4.18 2.35
CA LEU A 113 23.03 4.81 3.34
C LEU A 113 23.83 5.47 4.47
N ALA A 114 24.92 4.81 4.87
CA ALA A 114 25.90 5.31 5.83
C ALA A 114 27.24 4.61 5.58
N ASP A 115 28.27 5.01 6.32
CA ASP A 115 29.57 4.34 6.26
C ASP A 115 29.44 2.83 6.56
N GLY A 116 29.81 2.00 5.58
CA GLY A 116 29.73 0.54 5.69
C GLY A 116 28.31 -0.05 5.60
N VAL A 117 27.29 0.71 5.19
CA VAL A 117 25.91 0.21 4.99
C VAL A 117 25.43 0.58 3.58
N THR A 118 25.32 -0.44 2.72
CA THR A 118 24.88 -0.29 1.33
C THR A 118 23.46 -0.81 1.14
N LEU A 119 22.61 -0.01 0.48
CA LEU A 119 21.29 -0.41 -0.01
C LEU A 119 21.36 -0.71 -1.50
N TRP A 120 21.06 -1.96 -1.86
CA TRP A 120 20.95 -2.44 -3.23
C TRP A 120 19.50 -2.36 -3.66
N GLY A 121 19.19 -1.46 -4.59
CA GLY A 121 17.82 -1.28 -5.06
C GLY A 121 17.67 -1.50 -6.55
N ALA A 122 16.47 -1.95 -6.92
CA ALA A 122 16.07 -2.21 -8.28
C ALA A 122 14.63 -1.74 -8.51
N ALA A 123 14.28 -1.57 -9.77
CA ALA A 123 12.97 -1.18 -10.24
C ALA A 123 12.42 -2.25 -11.17
N HIS A 124 11.12 -2.49 -11.11
CA HIS A 124 10.45 -3.14 -12.20
C HIS A 124 10.42 -2.21 -13.43
N VAL A 125 10.95 -2.65 -14.58
CA VAL A 125 11.03 -1.84 -15.81
C VAL A 125 10.27 -2.53 -16.95
N GLY A 126 9.37 -1.78 -17.60
CA GLY A 126 8.62 -2.31 -18.74
C GLY A 126 7.58 -3.37 -18.35
N PRO A 127 6.80 -3.89 -19.31
CA PRO A 127 5.69 -4.80 -18.99
C PRO A 127 6.15 -6.23 -18.70
N GLY A 128 5.63 -6.83 -17.63
CA GLY A 128 5.86 -8.23 -17.27
C GLY A 128 5.36 -8.54 -15.86
N PRO A 129 5.32 -9.81 -15.46
CA PRO A 129 5.09 -10.17 -14.07
C PRO A 129 6.31 -9.81 -13.21
N ALA A 130 6.10 -9.62 -11.91
CA ALA A 130 7.19 -9.55 -10.94
C ALA A 130 8.18 -10.71 -11.15
N ARG A 131 9.48 -10.40 -11.06
CA ARG A 131 10.58 -11.35 -11.26
C ARG A 131 11.32 -11.57 -9.95
N ASP A 132 12.09 -12.65 -9.89
CA ASP A 132 13.08 -12.86 -8.83
C ASP A 132 14.27 -11.93 -9.06
N VAL A 133 14.15 -10.68 -8.61
CA VAL A 133 15.17 -9.62 -8.75
C VAL A 133 16.52 -10.03 -8.12
N LEU A 134 16.47 -10.91 -7.11
CA LEU A 134 17.64 -11.41 -6.41
C LEU A 134 18.27 -12.64 -7.08
N ASP A 135 17.66 -13.21 -8.13
CA ASP A 135 18.21 -14.39 -8.81
C ASP A 135 19.53 -14.03 -9.52
N GLY A 136 20.55 -14.86 -9.29
CA GLY A 136 21.91 -14.62 -9.79
C GLY A 136 22.65 -13.42 -9.18
N PHE A 137 22.04 -12.69 -8.24
CA PHE A 137 22.70 -11.57 -7.57
C PHE A 137 23.72 -12.05 -6.52
N ALA A 138 24.87 -11.38 -6.48
CA ALA A 138 25.89 -11.59 -5.47
C ALA A 138 26.48 -10.25 -5.03
N VAL A 139 26.50 -10.04 -3.71
CA VAL A 139 27.16 -8.89 -3.09
C VAL A 139 28.65 -8.90 -3.43
N THR A 140 29.16 -7.74 -3.82
CA THR A 140 30.56 -7.53 -4.21
C THR A 140 31.31 -6.57 -3.27
N ARG A 141 30.68 -6.18 -2.16
CA ARG A 141 31.19 -5.17 -1.21
C ARG A 141 31.23 -5.74 0.21
N GLY A 142 32.16 -5.23 1.02
CA GLY A 142 32.16 -5.48 2.46
C GLY A 142 31.13 -4.61 3.18
N GLY A 143 31.00 -4.79 4.50
CA GLY A 143 30.01 -4.08 5.31
C GLY A 143 28.64 -4.74 5.29
N VAL A 144 27.63 -4.01 5.76
CA VAL A 144 26.23 -4.46 5.79
C VAL A 144 25.58 -4.18 4.44
N ASN A 145 25.01 -5.22 3.83
CA ASN A 145 24.39 -5.16 2.51
C ASN A 145 22.89 -5.46 2.62
N LEU A 146 22.08 -4.45 2.35
CA LEU A 146 20.62 -4.50 2.42
C LEU A 146 20.06 -4.47 1.00
N ALA A 147 18.93 -5.13 0.73
CA ALA A 147 18.21 -4.99 -0.54
C ALA A 147 16.88 -4.27 -0.37
N LEU A 148 16.47 -3.51 -1.39
CA LEU A 148 15.13 -2.95 -1.54
C LEU A 148 14.60 -3.27 -2.94
N CYS A 149 13.63 -4.18 -3.02
CA CYS A 149 13.05 -4.57 -4.31
C CYS A 149 11.62 -5.07 -4.16
N HIS A 150 10.92 -5.20 -5.29
CA HIS A 150 9.55 -5.65 -5.35
C HIS A 150 9.50 -7.03 -6.03
N GLY A 151 9.13 -8.07 -5.28
CA GLY A 151 9.18 -9.46 -5.74
C GLY A 151 9.49 -10.44 -4.62
N PHE A 152 9.96 -11.64 -4.97
CA PHE A 152 10.17 -12.73 -4.03
C PHE A 152 11.65 -12.90 -3.65
N PRO A 153 11.96 -13.32 -2.41
CA PRO A 153 13.31 -13.71 -2.06
C PRO A 153 13.63 -15.09 -2.66
N PRO A 154 14.92 -15.41 -2.91
CA PRO A 154 15.32 -16.78 -3.14
C PRO A 154 15.06 -17.62 -1.88
N CYS A 155 15.06 -18.95 -2.01
CA CYS A 155 14.85 -19.85 -0.87
C CYS A 155 15.81 -19.57 0.32
N ASP A 156 17.01 -19.07 0.03
CA ASP A 156 17.93 -18.56 1.04
C ASP A 156 18.61 -17.27 0.54
N VAL A 157 18.22 -16.14 1.14
CA VAL A 157 18.80 -14.82 0.88
C VAL A 157 20.31 -14.82 1.14
N ALA A 158 20.81 -15.63 2.07
CA ALA A 158 22.23 -15.68 2.41
C ALA A 158 23.13 -16.07 1.23
N ILE A 159 22.60 -16.81 0.25
CA ILE A 159 23.33 -17.21 -0.97
C ILE A 159 23.81 -15.99 -1.76
N THR A 160 23.06 -14.89 -1.70
CA THR A 160 23.39 -13.64 -2.39
C THR A 160 24.47 -12.82 -1.66
N GLY A 161 24.78 -13.15 -0.40
CA GLY A 161 25.61 -12.32 0.47
C GLY A 161 24.91 -11.09 1.06
N LEU A 162 23.60 -10.91 0.82
CA LEU A 162 22.80 -9.89 1.49
C LEU A 162 22.57 -10.27 2.96
N ASP A 163 22.64 -9.27 3.83
CA ASP A 163 22.31 -9.41 5.24
C ASP A 163 20.79 -9.42 5.45
N HIS A 164 20.08 -8.55 4.73
CA HIS A 164 18.64 -8.43 4.82
C HIS A 164 18.00 -7.90 3.52
N ALA A 165 16.81 -8.38 3.18
CA ALA A 165 16.02 -7.90 2.05
C ALA A 165 14.70 -7.26 2.50
N PHE A 166 14.45 -6.03 2.09
CA PHE A 166 13.18 -5.33 2.25
C PHE A 166 12.37 -5.47 0.97
N LEU A 167 11.20 -6.09 1.07
CA LEU A 167 10.44 -6.57 -0.08
C LEU A 167 9.01 -6.05 -0.08
N GLY A 168 8.45 -5.79 -1.27
CA GLY A 168 7.01 -5.61 -1.50
C GLY A 168 6.45 -6.74 -2.38
N HIS A 169 5.22 -6.60 -2.86
CA HIS A 169 4.43 -7.53 -3.73
C HIS A 169 3.45 -8.40 -2.94
N VAL A 170 3.80 -8.76 -1.70
CA VAL A 170 2.98 -9.62 -0.84
C VAL A 170 2.24 -8.75 0.17
N HIS A 171 0.92 -8.62 -0.01
CA HIS A 171 0.05 -7.81 0.86
C HIS A 171 -0.08 -8.34 2.30
N THR A 172 0.17 -9.63 2.51
CA THR A 172 0.18 -10.22 3.86
C THR A 172 1.55 -9.99 4.50
N PRO A 173 1.63 -9.29 5.65
CA PRO A 173 2.90 -9.07 6.34
C PRO A 173 3.58 -10.40 6.69
N GLU A 174 4.87 -10.50 6.40
CA GLU A 174 5.69 -11.66 6.71
C GLU A 174 7.12 -11.22 7.05
N HIS A 175 7.65 -11.69 8.17
CA HIS A 175 8.97 -11.31 8.64
C HIS A 175 9.80 -12.56 8.92
N ALA A 176 10.89 -12.73 8.18
CA ALA A 176 11.86 -13.80 8.37
C ALA A 176 13.17 -13.26 8.93
N ALA A 177 14.14 -14.14 9.15
CA ALA A 177 15.47 -13.70 9.62
C ALA A 177 16.12 -12.71 8.64
N ARG A 178 16.05 -13.00 7.34
CA ARG A 178 16.77 -12.28 6.28
C ARG A 178 15.88 -11.52 5.29
N TYR A 179 14.56 -11.50 5.48
CA TYR A 179 13.70 -10.61 4.71
C TYR A 179 12.51 -10.09 5.52
N THR A 180 11.97 -8.95 5.09
CA THR A 180 10.79 -8.31 5.65
C THR A 180 9.84 -7.94 4.51
N PHE A 181 8.65 -8.53 4.50
CA PHE A 181 7.48 -8.04 3.78
C PHE A 181 6.62 -7.23 4.75
N PRO A 182 6.46 -5.91 4.55
CA PRO A 182 5.62 -5.08 5.42
C PRO A 182 4.12 -5.34 5.18
N GLY A 183 3.76 -5.90 4.02
CA GLY A 183 2.39 -5.93 3.53
C GLY A 183 1.88 -4.55 3.16
N ASN A 184 0.61 -4.48 2.79
CA ASN A 184 -0.05 -3.21 2.53
C ASN A 184 -0.40 -2.49 3.85
N PRO A 185 -0.02 -1.22 4.02
CA PRO A 185 -0.20 -0.50 5.28
C PRO A 185 -1.65 -0.13 5.58
N ASP A 186 -2.49 0.01 4.55
CA ASP A 186 -3.92 0.23 4.66
C ASP A 186 -4.65 -0.86 3.86
N PRO A 187 -5.66 -1.56 4.42
CA PRO A 187 -6.39 -2.61 3.74
C PRO A 187 -6.89 -2.18 2.35
N LEU A 188 -6.69 -3.02 1.34
CA LEU A 188 -7.17 -2.82 -0.02
C LEU A 188 -8.46 -3.59 -0.26
N THR A 189 -8.50 -4.86 0.16
CA THR A 189 -9.68 -5.72 0.01
C THR A 189 -10.38 -6.03 1.35
N PRO A 190 -11.70 -6.30 1.35
CA PRO A 190 -12.39 -6.79 2.55
C PRO A 190 -11.82 -8.14 3.00
N GLY A 191 -11.46 -8.26 4.28
CA GLY A 191 -10.92 -9.50 4.86
C GLY A 191 -9.41 -9.45 5.14
N GLU A 192 -8.72 -8.42 4.67
CA GLU A 192 -7.37 -8.08 5.08
C GLU A 192 -7.34 -7.64 6.56
N THR A 193 -7.17 -8.62 7.44
CA THR A 193 -7.12 -8.45 8.90
C THR A 193 -5.70 -8.64 9.44
N GLY A 194 -5.50 -8.46 10.74
CA GLY A 194 -4.19 -8.63 11.40
C GLY A 194 -3.40 -7.33 11.59
N GLU A 195 -2.25 -7.46 12.24
CA GLU A 195 -1.26 -6.40 12.43
C GLU A 195 -0.60 -6.10 11.08
N ARG A 196 -0.69 -4.85 10.62
CA ARG A 196 -0.17 -4.34 9.35
C ARG A 196 0.08 -2.84 9.50
N GLY A 197 0.98 -2.30 8.69
CA GLY A 197 1.34 -0.90 8.74
C GLY A 197 2.72 -0.66 8.18
N ALA A 198 3.34 0.44 8.59
CA ALA A 198 4.75 0.66 8.32
C ALA A 198 5.60 -0.10 9.33
N VAL A 199 6.79 -0.54 8.94
CA VAL A 199 7.69 -1.32 9.78
C VAL A 199 8.92 -0.50 10.13
N LEU A 200 9.06 -0.15 11.40
CA LEU A 200 10.30 0.41 11.94
C LEU A 200 11.34 -0.70 12.05
N CYS A 201 12.39 -0.59 11.23
CA CYS A 201 13.48 -1.55 11.17
C CYS A 201 14.73 -0.95 11.82
N THR A 202 15.31 -1.63 12.82
CA THR A 202 16.64 -1.29 13.32
C THR A 202 17.65 -2.28 12.77
N VAL A 203 18.56 -1.76 11.93
CA VAL A 203 19.69 -2.50 11.38
C VAL A 203 20.86 -2.44 12.36
N ASN A 204 21.31 -3.60 12.80
CA ASN A 204 22.44 -3.78 13.71
C ASN A 204 23.77 -3.86 12.92
N GLU A 205 24.90 -3.73 13.64
CA GLU A 205 26.24 -3.77 13.05
C GLU A 205 26.57 -5.11 12.36
N ASP A 206 25.92 -6.21 12.78
CA ASP A 206 26.07 -7.54 12.18
C ASP A 206 25.12 -7.79 11.00
N GLY A 207 24.38 -6.77 10.55
CA GLY A 207 23.42 -6.83 9.46
C GLY A 207 22.06 -7.44 9.84
N SER A 208 21.89 -7.92 11.08
CA SER A 208 20.58 -8.37 11.55
C SER A 208 19.60 -7.20 11.71
N VAL A 209 18.31 -7.49 11.56
CA VAL A 209 17.24 -6.48 11.61
C VAL A 209 16.21 -6.84 12.67
N SER A 210 16.01 -5.94 13.64
CA SER A 210 14.83 -5.98 14.52
C SER A 210 13.70 -5.11 13.95
N ARG A 211 12.45 -5.47 14.23
CA ARG A 211 11.26 -4.83 13.65
C ARG A 211 10.22 -4.48 14.70
N GLU A 212 9.53 -3.38 14.46
CA GLU A 212 8.29 -2.99 15.14
C GLU A 212 7.28 -2.55 14.07
N VAL A 213 6.08 -3.13 14.09
CA VAL A 213 5.01 -2.75 13.16
C VAL A 213 4.20 -1.62 13.78
N VAL A 214 4.03 -0.53 13.05
CA VAL A 214 3.27 0.64 13.48
C VAL A 214 2.07 0.79 12.56
N ASP A 215 0.88 0.73 13.15
CA ASP A 215 -0.37 0.96 12.42
C ASP A 215 -0.46 2.42 11.98
N VAL A 216 -0.54 2.61 10.67
CA VAL A 216 -0.64 3.91 9.99
C VAL A 216 -1.91 4.01 9.15
N SER A 217 -2.77 2.98 9.18
CA SER A 217 -3.96 2.90 8.32
C SER A 217 -4.96 3.99 8.69
N ALA A 218 -5.25 4.88 7.73
CA ALA A 218 -6.28 5.90 7.90
C ALA A 218 -7.69 5.32 7.71
N SER A 219 -7.86 4.18 7.03
CA SER A 219 -9.17 3.56 6.86
C SER A 219 -9.71 2.92 8.14
N ARG A 220 -8.86 2.65 9.14
CA ARG A 220 -9.29 2.21 10.47
C ARG A 220 -10.08 3.27 11.22
N ASP A 221 -9.73 4.54 11.07
CA ASP A 221 -10.47 5.66 11.67
C ASP A 221 -11.83 5.90 11.01
N LEU A 222 -12.05 5.31 9.84
CA LEU A 222 -13.33 5.36 9.15
C LEU A 222 -14.35 4.37 9.73
N ASP A 223 -14.02 3.65 10.81
CA ASP A 223 -14.91 2.73 11.54
C ASP A 223 -15.39 1.56 10.63
N TRP A 224 -14.51 1.04 9.76
CA TRP A 224 -14.83 -0.03 8.79
C TRP A 224 -14.35 -1.43 9.18
N LEU A 225 -13.56 -1.58 10.25
CA LEU A 225 -13.19 -2.89 10.78
C LEU A 225 -14.09 -3.37 11.92
N ASP A 226 -15.00 -2.52 12.38
CA ASP A 226 -16.03 -2.97 13.30
C ASP A 226 -17.40 -2.94 12.64
N HIS A 227 -18.01 -4.12 12.73
CA HIS A 227 -19.36 -4.47 12.39
C HIS A 227 -19.64 -4.89 10.93
N GLU A 228 -20.16 -6.12 10.84
CA GLU A 228 -21.59 -6.33 10.54
C GLU A 228 -22.52 -5.24 11.12
N LYS A 229 -22.26 -3.96 10.87
CA LYS A 229 -23.24 -2.91 11.07
C LYS A 229 -23.92 -3.08 9.75
N ALA A 230 -24.96 -3.90 9.79
CA ALA A 230 -26.17 -3.52 9.11
C ALA A 230 -26.20 -1.99 9.15
N PHE A 231 -25.88 -1.35 8.01
CA PHE A 231 -26.42 -0.03 7.71
C PHE A 231 -27.82 -0.10 8.27
N PRO A 232 -28.22 0.72 9.26
CA PRO A 232 -29.52 0.57 9.90
C PRO A 232 -30.47 0.44 8.74
N LEU A 233 -30.98 -0.78 8.53
CA LEU A 233 -31.74 -1.05 7.33
C LEU A 233 -32.85 -0.03 7.47
N PRO A 234 -33.04 0.84 6.46
CA PRO A 234 -34.14 1.79 6.52
C PRO A 234 -35.33 0.98 6.98
N ASP A 235 -36.05 1.43 8.02
CA ASP A 235 -37.21 0.69 8.52
C ASP A 235 -38.11 0.46 7.31
N PHE A 236 -38.03 -0.74 6.73
CA PHE A 236 -38.56 -0.97 5.40
C PHE A 236 -40.07 -0.95 5.48
N ASP A 237 -40.64 -1.24 6.65
CA ASP A 237 -42.06 -1.10 6.91
C ASP A 237 -42.47 0.37 6.91
N SER A 238 -41.68 1.25 7.54
CA SER A 238 -41.88 2.70 7.49
C SER A 238 -41.75 3.26 6.07
N VAL A 239 -40.70 2.88 5.33
CA VAL A 239 -40.52 3.34 3.94
C VAL A 239 -41.59 2.75 3.02
N ALA A 240 -41.98 1.49 3.21
CA ALA A 240 -43.07 0.86 2.46
C ALA A 240 -44.44 1.48 2.75
N ALA A 241 -44.63 2.16 3.88
CA ALA A 241 -45.84 2.91 4.18
C ALA A 241 -45.91 4.26 3.44
N GLU A 242 -44.78 4.75 2.90
CA GLU A 242 -44.75 6.00 2.16
C GLU A 242 -45.49 5.89 0.82
N ARG A 243 -46.27 6.92 0.49
CA ARG A 243 -46.90 7.09 -0.83
C ARG A 243 -45.95 7.77 -1.82
N THR A 244 -44.73 7.29 -1.88
CA THR A 244 -43.63 7.82 -2.71
C THR A 244 -43.13 6.74 -3.68
N VAL A 245 -42.34 7.14 -4.69
CA VAL A 245 -41.64 6.18 -5.59
C VAL A 245 -40.74 5.25 -4.77
N ARG A 246 -40.10 5.80 -3.73
CA ARG A 246 -39.29 5.07 -2.77
C ARG A 246 -40.10 4.00 -2.03
N GLY A 247 -41.28 4.35 -1.53
CA GLY A 247 -42.16 3.39 -0.86
C GLY A 247 -42.72 2.31 -1.79
N GLN A 248 -43.03 2.64 -3.06
CA GLN A 248 -43.44 1.64 -4.04
C GLN A 248 -42.32 0.65 -4.36
N PHE A 249 -41.09 1.14 -4.55
CA PHE A 249 -39.91 0.30 -4.78
C PHE A 249 -39.70 -0.73 -3.65
N VAL A 250 -39.82 -0.31 -2.39
CA VAL A 250 -39.67 -1.24 -1.25
C VAL A 250 -40.76 -2.31 -1.26
N ARG A 251 -42.03 -1.94 -1.52
CA ARG A 251 -43.14 -2.91 -1.61
C ARG A 251 -42.91 -3.95 -2.69
N ASP A 252 -42.44 -3.53 -3.87
CA ASP A 252 -42.22 -4.42 -5.01
C ASP A 252 -41.09 -5.42 -4.72
N VAL A 253 -39.98 -4.96 -4.13
CA VAL A 253 -38.83 -5.82 -3.80
C VAL A 253 -39.13 -6.76 -2.62
N LEU A 254 -39.96 -6.34 -1.65
CA LEU A 254 -40.41 -7.22 -0.55
C LEU A 254 -41.41 -8.28 -1.01
N ALA A 255 -42.23 -7.97 -2.02
CA ALA A 255 -43.22 -8.88 -2.58
C ALA A 255 -42.62 -9.90 -3.56
N ASP A 256 -41.37 -9.73 -4.02
CA ASP A 256 -40.73 -10.61 -4.98
C ASP A 256 -40.25 -11.92 -4.31
N PRO A 257 -40.90 -13.08 -4.61
CA PRO A 257 -40.54 -14.35 -4.01
C PRO A 257 -39.27 -14.97 -4.62
N SER A 258 -38.77 -14.44 -5.75
CA SER A 258 -37.57 -14.95 -6.43
C SER A 258 -36.25 -14.46 -5.80
N LEU A 259 -36.32 -13.45 -4.94
CA LEU A 259 -35.14 -12.88 -4.28
C LEU A 259 -34.86 -13.58 -2.96
N GLU A 260 -33.68 -14.20 -2.84
CA GLU A 260 -33.15 -14.67 -1.56
C GLU A 260 -32.99 -13.51 -0.57
N THR A 261 -33.15 -13.78 0.73
CA THR A 261 -33.17 -12.77 1.81
C THR A 261 -31.94 -11.85 1.80
N THR A 262 -30.76 -12.40 1.55
CA THR A 262 -29.49 -11.66 1.49
C THR A 262 -29.39 -10.75 0.25
N VAL A 263 -29.88 -11.23 -0.90
CA VAL A 263 -29.93 -10.46 -2.16
C VAL A 263 -30.98 -9.35 -2.05
N ARG A 264 -32.14 -9.64 -1.45
CA ARG A 264 -33.23 -8.69 -1.21
C ARG A 264 -32.78 -7.49 -0.39
N GLY A 265 -32.03 -7.73 0.70
CA GLY A 265 -31.46 -6.67 1.52
C GLY A 265 -30.52 -5.75 0.75
N ARG A 266 -29.70 -6.31 -0.16
CA ARG A 266 -28.80 -5.53 -1.02
C ARG A 266 -29.57 -4.70 -2.06
N VAL A 267 -30.57 -5.29 -2.72
CA VAL A 267 -31.40 -4.59 -3.72
C VAL A 267 -32.11 -3.41 -3.08
N LEU A 268 -32.71 -3.61 -1.90
CA LEU A 268 -33.37 -2.55 -1.13
C LEU A 268 -32.38 -1.43 -0.75
N ALA A 269 -31.22 -1.79 -0.17
CA ALA A 269 -30.23 -0.81 0.27
C ALA A 269 -29.62 -0.01 -0.90
N THR A 270 -29.35 -0.64 -2.04
CA THR A 270 -28.79 0.01 -3.22
C THR A 270 -29.83 0.85 -3.97
N GLY A 271 -31.04 0.33 -4.15
CA GLY A 271 -32.10 1.05 -4.86
C GLY A 271 -32.61 2.27 -4.08
N LEU A 272 -32.70 2.19 -2.76
CA LEU A 272 -33.06 3.34 -1.93
C LEU A 272 -32.03 4.47 -2.02
N ARG A 273 -30.73 4.15 -2.03
CA ARG A 273 -29.66 5.15 -2.25
C ARG A 273 -29.75 5.82 -3.62
N ALA A 274 -30.11 5.07 -4.65
CA ALA A 274 -30.29 5.63 -6.00
C ALA A 274 -31.49 6.60 -6.11
N LEU A 275 -32.41 6.51 -5.14
CA LEU A 275 -33.60 7.35 -5.04
C LEU A 275 -33.44 8.50 -4.02
N GLU A 276 -32.32 8.59 -3.30
CA GLU A 276 -32.06 9.73 -2.40
C GLU A 276 -31.79 11.02 -3.20
N GLY A 277 -32.53 12.08 -2.87
CA GLY A 277 -32.38 13.41 -3.49
C GLY A 277 -33.12 13.59 -4.83
N ARG A 278 -34.04 12.69 -5.19
CA ARG A 278 -34.94 12.78 -6.35
C ARG A 278 -36.40 12.81 -5.91
#